data_AF-A0A165T146-F1
#
_entry.id   AF-A0A165T146-F1
#
_cell.length_a   1.000
_cell.length_b   1.000
_cell.length_c   1.000
_cell.angle_alpha   90.00
_cell.angle_beta   90.00
_cell.angle_gamma   90.00
#
_symmetry.space_group_name_H-M   'P 1'
#
loop_
_entity.id
_entity.type
_entity.pdbx_description
1 polymer ?
#
loop_
_entity_poly.entity_id
_entity_poly.type
_entity_poly.pdbx_seq_one_letter_code
_entity_poly.pdbx_strand_id
1 'polypeptide(L)'
;MLAGSVASIVAPGSTGKGFFSLGVCFDLFTGKDLLGLDIKPLEASQKVAFVTAEDQADVVAHRVHSLIKHYNMTPDDVCLMDEQISFISIVGERMLDLVRPDGSPNLALADEMIEQYRGYRLVFLDTLARAHQSNENDNGNMTVLISVFEYIAKHTGAAFVFLHHTNKGATLNNQGDAAGAARGAAAITDNIRCQLNLSKITEEDAADIGRTVERHNYI
;
A
#
# COMPACT_ATOMS: atom_id res chain seq x y z
N MET A 1 -1.94 6.28 12.07
CA MET A 1 -2.46 7.11 10.96
C MET A 1 -3.89 7.53 11.28
N LEU A 2 -4.26 8.77 10.98
CA LEU A 2 -5.63 9.26 11.22
C LEU A 2 -6.57 8.77 10.10
N ALA A 3 -7.80 8.40 10.45
CA ALA A 3 -8.85 8.15 9.46
C ALA A 3 -9.05 9.38 8.57
N GLY A 4 -9.33 9.18 7.28
CA GLY A 4 -9.48 10.27 6.31
C GLY A 4 -8.17 10.96 5.91
N SER A 5 -7.02 10.29 6.04
CA SER A 5 -5.72 10.80 5.59
C SER A 5 -5.07 9.93 4.51
N VAL A 6 -4.08 10.50 3.83
CA VAL A 6 -3.30 9.83 2.77
C VAL A 6 -1.87 9.58 3.25
N ALA A 7 -1.35 8.39 2.99
CA ALA A 7 0.02 8.00 3.25
C ALA A 7 0.58 7.14 2.10
N SER A 8 1.88 6.89 2.16
CA SER A 8 2.56 6.03 1.21
C SER A 8 3.48 5.01 1.86
N ILE A 9 3.62 3.87 1.19
CA ILE A 9 4.69 2.90 1.46
C ILE A 9 5.64 2.92 0.26
N VAL A 10 6.86 3.37 0.49
CA VAL A 10 7.87 3.59 -0.54
C VAL A 10 8.96 2.55 -0.41
N ALA A 11 9.28 1.86 -1.52
CA ALA A 11 10.38 0.88 -1.54
C ALA A 11 10.82 0.61 -2.97
N PRO A 12 12.05 0.13 -3.19
CA PRO A 12 12.45 -0.38 -4.49
C PRO A 12 11.52 -1.50 -4.97
N GLY A 13 11.44 -1.69 -6.30
CA GLY A 13 10.75 -2.84 -6.88
C GLY A 13 11.27 -4.15 -6.27
N SER A 14 10.36 -5.12 -6.08
CA SER A 14 10.70 -6.43 -5.51
C SER A 14 11.37 -6.37 -4.11
N THR A 15 10.94 -5.42 -3.29
CA THR A 15 11.33 -5.29 -1.86
C THR A 15 10.24 -5.81 -0.91
N GLY A 16 9.11 -6.28 -1.44
CA GLY A 16 8.05 -6.91 -0.63
C GLY A 16 6.95 -5.96 -0.15
N LYS A 17 6.77 -4.75 -0.72
CA LYS A 17 5.71 -3.80 -0.32
C LYS A 17 4.31 -4.43 -0.26
N GLY A 18 3.94 -5.17 -1.30
CA GLY A 18 2.65 -5.86 -1.35
C GLY A 18 2.52 -6.88 -0.21
N PHE A 19 3.56 -7.67 0.05
CA PHE A 19 3.56 -8.64 1.13
C PHE A 19 3.53 -7.99 2.52
N PHE A 20 4.28 -6.89 2.72
CA PHE A 20 4.23 -6.08 3.93
C PHE A 20 2.82 -5.50 4.16
N SER A 21 2.19 -4.96 3.11
CA SER A 21 0.84 -4.39 3.21
C SER A 21 -0.21 -5.46 3.51
N LEU A 22 -0.09 -6.65 2.91
CA LEU A 22 -0.90 -7.81 3.30
C LEU A 22 -0.65 -8.20 4.76
N GLY A 23 0.60 -8.21 5.22
CA GLY A 23 0.93 -8.44 6.63
C GLY A 23 0.24 -7.43 7.56
N VAL A 24 0.22 -6.14 7.20
CA VAL A 24 -0.50 -5.12 7.97
C VAL A 24 -1.99 -5.42 8.03
N CYS A 25 -2.61 -5.89 6.93
CA CYS A 25 -4.01 -6.34 6.97
C CYS A 25 -4.20 -7.51 7.95
N PHE A 26 -3.29 -8.47 7.99
CA PHE A 26 -3.38 -9.61 8.89
C PHE A 26 -3.15 -9.25 10.36
N ASP A 27 -2.18 -8.39 10.68
CA ASP A 27 -1.99 -7.84 12.04
C ASP A 27 -3.23 -7.05 12.48
N LEU A 28 -3.81 -6.25 11.58
CA LEU A 28 -5.07 -5.52 11.81
C LEU A 28 -6.24 -6.47 12.14
N PHE A 29 -6.40 -7.56 11.39
CA PHE A 29 -7.51 -8.49 11.60
C PHE A 29 -7.30 -9.40 12.81
N THR A 30 -6.14 -10.03 12.90
CA THR A 30 -5.85 -11.05 13.93
C THR A 30 -5.48 -10.44 15.28
N GLY A 31 -4.99 -9.20 15.29
CA GLY A 31 -4.38 -8.56 16.45
C GLY A 31 -3.06 -9.20 16.92
N LYS A 32 -2.49 -10.11 16.11
CA LYS A 32 -1.15 -10.66 16.34
C LYS A 32 -0.17 -9.61 15.79
N ASP A 33 0.71 -9.07 16.63
CA ASP A 33 1.70 -8.07 16.21
C ASP A 33 2.94 -8.76 15.60
N LEU A 34 2.77 -9.48 14.48
CA LEU A 34 3.87 -10.24 13.88
C LEU A 34 4.85 -9.34 13.12
N LEU A 35 4.40 -8.17 12.65
CA LEU A 35 5.28 -7.16 12.08
C LEU A 35 6.00 -6.31 13.14
N GLY A 36 5.59 -6.37 14.41
CA GLY A 36 6.19 -5.61 15.51
C GLY A 36 5.92 -4.10 15.41
N LEU A 37 4.76 -3.73 14.86
CA LEU A 37 4.35 -2.35 14.60
C LEU A 37 3.34 -1.83 15.64
N ASP A 38 2.94 -2.65 16.62
CA ASP A 38 1.94 -2.35 17.66
C ASP A 38 0.64 -1.79 17.05
N ILE A 39 0.15 -2.48 16.01
CA ILE A 39 -1.04 -2.05 15.29
C ILE A 39 -2.28 -2.45 16.09
N LYS A 40 -3.14 -1.47 16.36
CA LYS A 40 -4.44 -1.73 17.02
C LYS A 40 -5.33 -2.59 16.10
N PRO A 41 -5.90 -3.70 16.61
CA PRO A 41 -6.78 -4.55 15.82
C PRO A 41 -8.03 -3.81 15.34
N LEU A 42 -8.65 -4.32 14.28
CA LEU A 42 -9.92 -3.83 13.77
C LEU A 42 -11.04 -4.11 14.76
N GLU A 43 -11.95 -3.14 14.90
CA GLU A 43 -13.25 -3.41 15.50
C GLU A 43 -14.12 -4.18 14.50
N ALA A 44 -15.11 -4.95 14.98
CA ALA A 44 -15.93 -5.83 14.15
C ALA A 44 -16.63 -5.14 12.96
N SER A 45 -16.96 -3.84 13.08
CA SER A 45 -17.59 -3.07 11.99
C SER A 45 -16.60 -2.47 11.00
N GLN A 46 -15.30 -2.53 11.28
CA GLN A 46 -14.27 -1.88 10.47
C GLN A 46 -13.80 -2.82 9.37
N LYS A 47 -13.69 -2.27 8.15
CA LYS A 47 -13.25 -2.99 6.96
C LYS A 47 -11.96 -2.43 6.37
N VAL A 48 -11.19 -3.28 5.72
CA VAL A 48 -9.95 -2.95 5.03
C VAL A 48 -10.00 -3.51 3.61
N ALA A 49 -9.49 -2.75 2.65
CA ALA A 49 -9.32 -3.23 1.28
C ALA A 49 -7.84 -3.24 0.91
N PHE A 50 -7.38 -4.31 0.29
CA PHE A 50 -6.12 -4.37 -0.43
C PHE A 50 -6.42 -4.46 -1.93
N VAL A 51 -6.16 -3.38 -2.66
CA VAL A 51 -6.44 -3.26 -4.08
C VAL A 51 -5.12 -3.30 -4.84
N THR A 52 -4.94 -4.28 -5.72
CA THR A 52 -3.74 -4.39 -6.57
C THR A 52 -4.08 -4.30 -8.05
N ALA A 53 -3.28 -3.52 -8.74
CA ALA A 53 -3.25 -3.37 -10.20
C ALA A 53 -1.93 -3.92 -10.79
N GLU A 54 -1.09 -4.56 -9.97
CA GLU A 54 0.15 -5.22 -10.40
C GLU A 54 0.04 -6.74 -10.40
N ASP A 55 -0.60 -7.33 -9.38
CA ASP A 55 -0.70 -8.78 -9.22
C ASP A 55 -2.09 -9.31 -9.61
N GLN A 56 -2.12 -10.43 -10.33
CA GLN A 56 -3.35 -11.15 -10.65
C GLN A 56 -3.98 -11.79 -9.39
N ALA A 57 -5.29 -12.06 -9.45
CA ALA A 57 -6.04 -12.58 -8.30
C ALA A 57 -5.49 -13.91 -7.74
N ASP A 58 -4.98 -14.79 -8.60
CA ASP A 58 -4.35 -16.06 -8.23
C ASP A 58 -3.04 -15.86 -7.44
N VAL A 59 -2.22 -14.89 -7.84
CA VAL A 59 -0.99 -14.50 -7.13
C VAL A 59 -1.34 -13.94 -5.75
N VAL A 60 -2.36 -13.08 -5.66
CA VAL A 60 -2.85 -12.55 -4.37
C VAL A 60 -3.36 -13.67 -3.49
N ALA A 61 -4.19 -14.57 -4.03
CA ALA A 61 -4.72 -15.72 -3.30
C ALA A 61 -3.61 -16.63 -2.76
N HIS A 62 -2.55 -16.87 -3.54
CA HIS A 62 -1.40 -17.64 -3.07
C HIS A 62 -0.68 -16.97 -1.90
N ARG A 63 -0.49 -15.64 -1.96
CA ARG A 63 0.14 -14.89 -0.85
C ARG A 63 -0.74 -14.88 0.41
N VAL A 64 -2.04 -14.66 0.24
CA VAL A 64 -3.03 -14.71 1.34
C VAL A 64 -3.02 -16.09 1.99
N HIS A 65 -2.98 -17.18 1.21
CA HIS A 65 -2.88 -18.54 1.74
C HIS A 65 -1.60 -18.79 2.54
N SER A 66 -0.46 -18.30 2.06
CA SER A 66 0.79 -18.37 2.82
C SER A 66 0.70 -17.62 4.16
N LEU A 67 0.06 -16.45 4.18
CA LEU A 67 -0.17 -15.68 5.39
C LEU A 67 -1.15 -16.36 6.36
N ILE A 68 -2.26 -16.94 5.87
CA ILE A 68 -3.20 -17.73 6.69
C ILE A 68 -2.46 -18.82 7.47
N LYS A 69 -1.53 -19.52 6.80
CA LYS A 69 -0.66 -20.53 7.45
C LYS A 69 0.30 -19.91 8.46
N HIS A 70 0.97 -18.81 8.08
CA HIS A 70 1.94 -18.14 8.94
C HIS A 70 1.31 -17.59 10.22
N TYR A 71 0.09 -17.08 10.14
CA TYR A 71 -0.68 -16.58 11.28
C TYR A 71 -1.43 -17.69 12.03
N ASN A 72 -1.29 -18.96 11.62
CA ASN A 72 -1.98 -20.10 12.20
C ASN A 72 -3.51 -19.90 12.31
N MET A 73 -4.12 -19.38 11.25
CA MET A 73 -5.56 -19.11 11.21
C MET A 73 -6.38 -20.39 11.00
N THR A 74 -7.51 -20.48 11.69
CA THR A 74 -8.50 -21.54 11.54
C THR A 74 -9.44 -21.24 10.36
N PRO A 75 -10.18 -22.23 9.85
CA PRO A 75 -11.21 -21.97 8.84
C PRO A 75 -12.25 -20.92 9.27
N ASP A 76 -12.61 -20.89 10.56
CA ASP A 76 -13.55 -19.90 11.09
C ASP A 76 -12.95 -18.49 11.08
N ASP A 77 -11.64 -18.35 11.39
CA ASP A 77 -10.95 -17.06 11.27
C ASP A 77 -10.93 -16.56 9.82
N VAL A 78 -10.78 -17.47 8.84
CA VAL A 78 -10.81 -17.10 7.42
C VAL A 78 -12.19 -16.61 7.00
N CYS A 79 -13.26 -17.28 7.44
CA CYS A 79 -14.62 -16.82 7.17
C CYS A 79 -14.87 -15.41 7.74
N LEU A 80 -14.41 -15.14 8.97
CA LEU A 80 -14.50 -13.81 9.58
C LEU A 80 -13.62 -12.78 8.87
N MET A 81 -12.45 -13.18 8.39
CA MET A 81 -11.55 -12.32 7.64
C MET A 81 -12.20 -11.83 6.35
N ASP A 82 -12.92 -12.70 5.63
CA ASP A 82 -13.60 -12.35 4.38
C ASP A 82 -14.71 -11.29 4.59
N GLU A 83 -15.23 -11.14 5.81
CA GLU A 83 -16.19 -10.07 6.15
C GLU A 83 -15.53 -8.70 6.39
N GLN A 84 -14.26 -8.69 6.81
CA GLN A 84 -13.52 -7.49 7.21
C GLN A 84 -12.45 -7.07 6.22
N ILE A 85 -11.85 -7.99 5.46
CA ILE A 85 -10.77 -7.70 4.52
C ILE A 85 -11.18 -8.11 3.11
N SER A 86 -11.12 -7.16 2.20
CA SER A 86 -11.31 -7.41 0.77
C SER A 86 -9.97 -7.39 0.03
N PHE A 87 -9.62 -8.51 -0.60
CA PHE A 87 -8.47 -8.60 -1.51
C PHE A 87 -8.96 -8.49 -2.95
N ILE A 88 -8.59 -7.40 -3.63
CA ILE A 88 -9.15 -7.03 -4.93
C ILE A 88 -8.00 -6.91 -5.93
N SER A 89 -8.00 -7.75 -6.97
CA SER A 89 -7.15 -7.54 -8.14
C SER A 89 -7.97 -6.88 -9.24
N ILE A 90 -7.45 -5.81 -9.83
CA ILE A 90 -8.06 -5.12 -10.97
C ILE A 90 -7.27 -5.30 -12.27
N VAL A 91 -6.24 -6.15 -12.24
CA VAL A 91 -5.38 -6.43 -13.40
C VAL A 91 -6.21 -6.98 -14.55
N GLY A 92 -6.26 -6.25 -15.67
CA GLY A 92 -7.00 -6.67 -16.87
C GLY A 92 -8.52 -6.43 -16.78
N GLU A 93 -9.04 -6.04 -15.62
CA GLU A 93 -10.47 -5.81 -15.38
C GLU A 93 -10.84 -4.32 -15.43
N ARG A 94 -9.99 -3.47 -14.85
CA ARG A 94 -10.25 -2.02 -14.76
C ARG A 94 -8.95 -1.23 -14.80
N MET A 95 -8.98 -0.07 -15.46
CA MET A 95 -7.93 0.93 -15.36
C MET A 95 -8.31 1.97 -14.31
N LEU A 96 -7.38 2.31 -13.41
CA LEU A 96 -7.54 3.45 -12.53
C LEU A 96 -6.80 4.63 -13.16
N ASP A 97 -7.57 5.63 -13.61
CA ASP A 97 -7.06 6.85 -14.26
C ASP A 97 -7.52 8.10 -13.49
N LEU A 98 -7.26 8.13 -12.18
CA LEU A 98 -7.67 9.22 -11.28
C LEU A 98 -7.17 10.60 -11.73
N VAL A 99 -6.06 10.62 -12.46
CA VAL A 99 -5.59 11.78 -13.23
C VAL A 99 -5.35 11.37 -14.67
N ARG A 100 -5.99 12.10 -15.58
CA ARG A 100 -5.93 11.90 -17.02
C ARG A 100 -4.58 12.37 -17.60
N PRO A 101 -4.24 11.99 -18.85
CA PRO A 101 -2.98 12.41 -19.48
C PRO A 101 -2.80 13.94 -19.58
N ASP A 102 -3.89 14.70 -19.62
CA ASP A 102 -3.89 16.17 -19.65
C ASP A 102 -3.71 16.83 -18.27
N GLY A 103 -3.56 16.03 -17.20
CA GLY A 103 -3.42 16.51 -15.82
C GLY A 103 -4.75 16.80 -15.12
N SER A 104 -5.89 16.65 -15.79
CA SER A 104 -7.21 16.85 -15.17
C SER A 104 -7.61 15.68 -14.26
N PRO A 105 -8.29 15.94 -13.13
CA PRO A 105 -8.79 14.89 -12.26
C PRO A 105 -9.98 14.17 -12.91
N ASN A 106 -10.05 12.84 -12.76
CA ASN A 106 -11.21 12.05 -13.13
C ASN A 106 -12.20 11.97 -11.96
N LEU A 107 -13.01 13.02 -11.78
CA LEU A 107 -13.95 13.11 -10.65
C LEU A 107 -15.02 12.02 -10.65
N ALA A 108 -15.46 11.55 -11.82
CA ALA A 108 -16.42 10.44 -11.90
C ALA A 108 -15.84 9.16 -11.29
N LEU A 109 -14.59 8.83 -11.61
CA LEU A 109 -13.89 7.69 -11.00
C LEU A 109 -13.67 7.90 -9.50
N ALA A 110 -13.35 9.13 -9.07
CA ALA A 110 -13.21 9.46 -7.66
C ALA A 110 -14.52 9.25 -6.89
N ASP A 111 -15.65 9.71 -7.43
CA ASP A 111 -16.97 9.53 -6.84
C ASP A 111 -17.39 8.04 -6.81
N GLU A 112 -17.07 7.26 -7.86
CA GLU A 112 -17.25 5.80 -7.84
C GLU A 112 -16.45 5.13 -6.72
N MET A 113 -15.19 5.54 -6.51
CA MET A 113 -14.37 5.04 -5.40
C MET A 113 -14.91 5.46 -4.04
N ILE A 114 -15.49 6.65 -3.92
CA ILE A 114 -16.12 7.10 -2.67
C ILE A 114 -17.28 6.18 -2.30
N GLU A 115 -18.14 5.85 -3.26
CA GLU A 115 -19.26 4.94 -2.99
C GLU A 115 -18.77 3.50 -2.73
N GLN A 116 -17.78 3.03 -3.48
CA GLN A 116 -17.22 1.69 -3.32
C GLN A 116 -16.57 1.48 -1.94
N TYR A 117 -15.83 2.48 -1.44
CA TYR A 117 -15.06 2.37 -0.20
C TYR A 117 -15.71 3.07 0.99
N ARG A 118 -16.99 3.44 0.90
CA ARG A 118 -17.77 3.94 2.03
C ARG A 118 -17.81 2.89 3.15
N GLY A 119 -17.48 3.30 4.37
CA GLY A 119 -17.46 2.40 5.54
C GLY A 119 -16.18 1.57 5.70
N TYR A 120 -15.23 1.68 4.76
CA TYR A 120 -13.88 1.16 4.98
C TYR A 120 -13.12 2.09 5.93
N ARG A 121 -12.28 1.49 6.77
CA ARG A 121 -11.34 2.20 7.64
C ARG A 121 -10.03 2.50 6.90
N LEU A 122 -9.60 1.59 6.03
CA LEU A 122 -8.30 1.65 5.36
C LEU A 122 -8.38 1.01 3.98
N VAL A 123 -7.75 1.65 2.99
CA VAL A 123 -7.63 1.14 1.63
C VAL A 123 -6.16 1.21 1.21
N PHE A 124 -5.57 0.06 0.91
CA PHE A 124 -4.28 -0.04 0.25
C PHE A 124 -4.44 -0.05 -1.27
N LEU A 125 -3.56 0.66 -1.98
CA LEU A 125 -3.51 0.68 -3.43
C LEU A 125 -2.10 0.34 -3.94
N ASP A 126 -1.97 -0.82 -4.57
CA ASP A 126 -0.73 -1.39 -5.09
C ASP A 126 -0.71 -1.41 -6.62
N THR A 127 -0.11 -0.46 -7.33
CA THR A 127 0.68 0.70 -6.90
C THR A 127 0.11 2.02 -7.42
N LEU A 128 0.66 3.14 -6.92
CA LEU A 128 0.36 4.49 -7.40
C LEU A 128 0.56 4.64 -8.92
N ALA A 129 1.59 4.01 -9.48
CA ALA A 129 1.92 4.06 -10.91
C ALA A 129 0.81 3.51 -11.83
N ARG A 130 -0.12 2.73 -11.26
CA ARG A 130 -1.27 2.16 -11.96
C ARG A 130 -2.58 2.89 -11.64
N ALA A 131 -2.51 3.97 -10.86
CA ALA A 131 -3.66 4.75 -10.42
C ALA A 131 -3.93 6.01 -11.28
N HIS A 132 -3.03 6.34 -12.22
CA HIS A 132 -3.13 7.49 -13.10
C HIS A 132 -2.49 7.21 -14.47
N GLN A 133 -2.73 8.10 -15.44
CA GLN A 133 -2.09 8.05 -16.76
C GLN A 133 -1.17 9.26 -17.04
N SER A 134 -0.94 10.09 -16.03
CA SER A 134 -0.07 11.26 -16.12
C SER A 134 1.42 10.96 -15.86
N ASN A 135 2.29 11.95 -16.10
CA ASN A 135 3.73 11.87 -15.85
C ASN A 135 4.05 12.02 -14.35
N GLU A 136 4.58 10.97 -13.71
CA GLU A 136 4.97 10.98 -12.29
C GLU A 136 6.05 12.01 -11.92
N ASN A 137 6.80 12.52 -12.90
CA ASN A 137 7.82 13.56 -12.66
C ASN A 137 7.25 14.98 -12.70
N ASP A 138 5.97 15.14 -13.07
CA ASP A 138 5.30 16.43 -13.08
C ASP A 138 4.69 16.73 -11.70
N ASN A 139 5.24 17.72 -11.00
CA ASN A 139 4.77 18.12 -9.66
C ASN A 139 3.30 18.57 -9.68
N GLY A 140 2.85 19.24 -10.75
CA GLY A 140 1.46 19.70 -10.86
C GLY A 140 0.50 18.52 -10.92
N ASN A 141 0.78 17.56 -11.80
CA ASN A 141 -0.06 16.37 -11.97
C ASN A 141 -0.08 15.49 -10.72
N MET A 142 1.07 15.32 -10.05
CA MET A 142 1.13 14.54 -8.80
C MET A 142 0.44 15.27 -7.65
N THR A 143 0.51 16.60 -7.59
CA THR A 143 -0.28 17.38 -6.61
C THR A 143 -1.78 17.15 -6.83
N VAL A 144 -2.26 17.20 -8.08
CA VAL A 144 -3.67 16.89 -8.40
C VAL A 144 -4.03 15.48 -7.98
N LEU A 145 -3.18 14.49 -8.25
CA LEU A 145 -3.44 13.10 -7.86
C LEU A 145 -3.58 12.93 -6.35
N ILE A 146 -2.67 13.52 -5.57
CA ILE A 146 -2.75 13.47 -4.10
C ILE A 146 -4.02 14.19 -3.62
N SER A 147 -4.38 15.34 -4.19
CA SER A 147 -5.63 16.02 -3.86
C SER A 147 -6.88 15.18 -4.17
N VAL A 148 -6.85 14.36 -5.23
CA VAL A 148 -7.94 13.40 -5.51
C VAL A 148 -8.00 12.32 -4.43
N PHE A 149 -6.88 11.76 -3.99
CA PHE A 149 -6.87 10.82 -2.87
C PHE A 149 -7.36 11.45 -1.57
N GLU A 150 -6.97 12.69 -1.27
CA GLU A 150 -7.44 13.42 -0.09
C GLU A 150 -8.95 13.67 -0.17
N TYR A 151 -9.47 14.01 -1.35
CA TYR A 151 -10.89 14.15 -1.60
C TYR A 151 -11.62 12.83 -1.30
N ILE A 152 -11.15 11.70 -1.83
CA ILE A 152 -11.76 10.38 -1.59
C ILE A 152 -11.68 10.00 -0.10
N ALA A 153 -10.51 10.14 0.53
CA ALA A 153 -10.29 9.83 1.94
C ALA A 153 -11.22 10.65 2.84
N LYS A 154 -11.40 11.94 2.55
CA LYS A 154 -12.29 12.83 3.31
C LYS A 154 -13.76 12.40 3.23
N HIS A 155 -14.23 11.98 2.05
CA HIS A 155 -15.64 11.63 1.84
C HIS A 155 -16.00 10.20 2.27
N THR A 156 -15.03 9.28 2.21
CA THR A 156 -15.20 7.90 2.70
C THR A 156 -14.99 7.79 4.22
N GLY A 157 -14.14 8.66 4.78
CA GLY A 157 -13.60 8.51 6.13
C GLY A 157 -12.45 7.49 6.20
N ALA A 158 -12.13 6.79 5.11
CA ALA A 158 -11.06 5.81 5.07
C ALA A 158 -9.69 6.49 5.00
N ALA A 159 -8.68 5.88 5.60
CA ALA A 159 -7.30 6.18 5.26
C ALA A 159 -6.94 5.52 3.92
N PHE A 160 -6.19 6.22 3.07
CA PHE A 160 -5.68 5.68 1.81
C PHE A 160 -4.15 5.56 1.87
N VAL A 161 -3.64 4.36 1.59
CA VAL A 161 -2.21 4.06 1.57
C VAL A 161 -1.84 3.54 0.20
N PHE A 162 -1.10 4.32 -0.58
CA PHE A 162 -0.62 3.86 -1.88
C PHE A 162 0.82 3.33 -1.77
N LEU A 163 1.10 2.27 -2.53
CA LEU A 163 2.44 1.71 -2.63
C LEU A 163 3.15 2.40 -3.78
N HIS A 164 4.38 2.83 -3.52
CA HIS A 164 5.17 3.59 -4.48
C HIS A 164 6.57 3.03 -4.61
N HIS A 165 7.09 3.06 -5.83
CA HIS A 165 8.46 2.60 -6.07
C HIS A 165 9.45 3.70 -5.69
N THR A 166 10.63 3.35 -5.18
CA THR A 166 11.71 4.33 -5.01
C THR A 166 12.30 4.75 -6.35
N ASN A 167 12.88 5.96 -6.44
CA ASN A 167 13.68 6.31 -7.60
C ASN A 167 14.97 5.47 -7.64
N LYS A 168 15.53 5.31 -8.85
CA LYS A 168 16.77 4.55 -9.07
C LYS A 168 17.97 5.15 -8.34
N GLY A 169 18.01 6.47 -8.14
CA GLY A 169 19.14 7.17 -7.50
C GLY A 169 19.27 6.87 -6.01
N ALA A 170 18.16 6.86 -5.27
CA ALA A 170 18.12 6.51 -3.86
C ALA A 170 18.46 5.03 -3.63
N THR A 171 18.00 4.15 -4.53
CA THR A 171 18.36 2.72 -4.51
C THR A 171 19.85 2.49 -4.74
N LEU A 172 20.48 3.24 -5.66
CA LEU A 172 21.91 3.10 -5.98
C LEU A 172 22.83 3.66 -4.90
N ASN A 173 22.37 4.64 -4.11
CA ASN A 173 23.16 5.31 -3.09
C ASN A 173 22.91 4.78 -1.67
N ASN A 174 22.23 3.64 -1.51
CA ASN A 174 21.78 3.11 -0.20
C ASN A 174 21.00 4.12 0.65
N GLN A 175 20.29 5.06 0.02
CA GLN A 175 19.46 6.08 0.70
C GLN A 175 17.97 5.73 0.55
N GLY A 176 17.64 4.44 0.53
CA GLY A 176 16.25 3.96 0.35
C GLY A 176 15.34 4.28 1.55
N ASP A 177 15.95 4.58 2.70
CA ASP A 177 15.34 4.98 3.97
C ASP A 177 15.04 6.48 4.05
N ALA A 178 15.62 7.31 3.18
CA ALA A 178 15.38 8.76 3.15
C ALA A 178 13.98 9.11 2.60
N ALA A 179 13.36 10.18 3.09
CA ALA A 179 12.07 10.64 2.57
C ALA A 179 12.10 10.90 1.04
N GLY A 180 13.22 11.43 0.52
CA GLY A 180 13.46 11.63 -0.92
C GLY A 180 13.71 10.36 -1.73
N ALA A 181 13.59 9.17 -1.13
CA ALA A 181 13.76 7.91 -1.84
C ALA A 181 12.62 7.60 -2.81
N ALA A 182 11.45 8.22 -2.64
CA ALA A 182 10.29 8.04 -3.51
C ALA A 182 10.61 8.38 -4.99
N ARG A 183 10.02 7.61 -5.91
CA ARG A 183 10.11 7.92 -7.34
C ARG A 183 9.27 9.13 -7.69
N GLY A 184 9.66 9.87 -8.72
CA GLY A 184 8.83 10.94 -9.27
C GLY A 184 9.01 12.26 -8.53
N ALA A 185 8.01 13.12 -8.68
CA ALA A 185 8.05 14.51 -8.25
C ALA A 185 8.07 14.63 -6.72
N ALA A 186 8.83 15.60 -6.18
CA ALA A 186 8.89 15.90 -4.74
C ALA A 186 7.49 16.17 -4.15
N ALA A 187 6.54 16.62 -4.97
CA ALA A 187 5.14 16.77 -4.59
C ALA A 187 4.51 15.48 -4.00
N ILE A 188 4.96 14.28 -4.37
CA ILE A 188 4.40 13.04 -3.80
C ILE A 188 4.80 12.93 -2.32
N THR A 189 6.04 13.23 -1.98
CA THR A 189 6.56 13.16 -0.61
C THR A 189 6.11 14.35 0.22
N ASP A 190 6.02 15.54 -0.39
CA ASP A 190 5.70 16.79 0.30
C ASP A 190 4.21 16.92 0.66
N ASN A 191 3.32 16.28 -0.11
CA ASN A 191 1.87 16.37 0.11
C ASN A 191 1.28 15.21 0.92
N ILE A 192 2.06 14.19 1.29
CA ILE A 192 1.58 13.11 2.17
C ILE A 192 1.98 13.36 3.62
N ARG A 193 1.10 12.98 4.56
CA ARG A 193 1.35 13.20 5.99
C ARG A 193 2.17 12.10 6.65
N CYS A 194 2.25 10.94 6.03
CA CYS A 194 2.98 9.80 6.53
C CYS A 194 3.57 9.02 5.36
N GLN A 195 4.85 8.70 5.48
CA GLN A 195 5.58 7.87 4.54
C GLN A 195 6.32 6.79 5.33
N LEU A 196 6.15 5.54 4.91
CA LEU A 196 6.93 4.41 5.42
C LEU A 196 7.89 3.96 4.32
N ASN A 197 9.17 3.89 4.63
CA ASN A 197 10.19 3.41 3.70
C ASN A 197 10.56 1.97 4.04
N LEU A 198 10.53 1.09 3.03
CA LEU A 198 11.07 -0.27 3.16
C LEU A 198 12.36 -0.39 2.36
N SER A 199 13.42 -0.82 3.02
CA SER A 199 14.72 -1.13 2.43
C SER A 199 15.07 -2.59 2.69
N LYS A 200 15.94 -3.15 1.84
CA LYS A 200 16.53 -4.47 2.11
C LYS A 200 17.60 -4.30 3.17
N ILE A 201 17.68 -5.25 4.09
CA ILE A 201 18.78 -5.30 5.07
C ILE A 201 20.13 -5.33 4.32
N THR A 202 21.05 -4.45 4.72
CA THR A 202 22.42 -4.47 4.22
C THR A 202 23.24 -5.54 4.97
N GLU A 203 24.43 -5.86 4.46
CA GLU A 203 25.34 -6.76 5.19
C GLU A 203 25.81 -6.14 6.51
N GLU A 204 25.95 -4.82 6.56
CA GLU A 204 26.29 -4.06 7.76
C GLU A 204 25.15 -4.14 8.79
N ASP A 205 23.91 -3.84 8.40
CA ASP A 205 22.75 -3.98 9.28
C ASP A 205 22.62 -5.40 9.84
N ALA A 206 22.87 -6.41 9.00
CA ALA A 206 22.78 -7.81 9.40
C ALA A 206 23.86 -8.17 10.42
N ALA A 207 25.10 -7.71 10.20
CA ALA A 207 26.19 -7.88 11.15
C ALA A 207 25.87 -7.23 12.50
N ASP A 208 25.28 -6.03 12.49
CA ASP A 208 24.91 -5.29 13.71
C ASP A 208 23.83 -6.02 14.54
N ILE A 209 22.92 -6.76 13.90
CA ILE A 209 21.91 -7.57 14.59
C ILE A 209 22.34 -9.04 14.76
N GLY A 210 23.59 -9.38 14.47
CA GLY A 210 24.15 -10.72 14.63
C GLY A 210 23.52 -11.77 13.70
N ARG A 211 23.08 -11.37 12.50
CA ARG A 211 22.50 -12.24 11.48
C ARG A 211 23.32 -12.24 10.19
N THR A 212 23.18 -13.31 9.41
CA THR A 212 23.70 -13.40 8.04
C THR A 212 22.60 -13.10 7.04
N VAL A 213 22.93 -12.41 5.95
CA VAL A 213 21.95 -12.05 4.91
C VAL A 213 21.63 -13.28 4.05
N GLU A 214 20.60 -14.04 4.40
CA GLU A 214 20.10 -15.15 3.58
C GLU A 214 18.94 -14.71 2.69
N ARG A 215 19.26 -14.08 1.55
CA ARG A 215 18.25 -13.46 0.66
C ARG A 215 17.25 -14.43 0.04
N HIS A 216 17.56 -15.73 0.05
CA HIS A 216 16.71 -16.77 -0.54
C HIS A 216 15.49 -17.13 0.32
N ASN A 217 15.45 -16.69 1.59
CA ASN A 217 14.36 -16.97 2.54
C ASN A 217 13.34 -15.84 2.66
N TYR A 218 13.44 -14.76 1.85
CA TYR A 218 12.53 -13.61 1.92
C TYR A 218 11.21 -13.78 1.14
N ILE A 219 10.87 -15.01 0.71
CA ILE A 219 9.69 -15.31 -0.12
C ILE A 219 8.83 -16.38 0.55
#